data_AF-A0A8S3WQI5-F1
#
_entry.id   AF-A0A8S3WQI5-F1
#
_cell.length_a   1.000
_cell.length_b   1.000
_cell.length_c   1.000
_cell.angle_alpha   90.00
_cell.angle_beta   90.00
_cell.angle_gamma   90.00
#
_symmetry.space_group_name_H-M   'P 1'
#
loop_
_entity.id
_entity.type
_entity.pdbx_description
1 polymer ?
#
loop_
_entity_poly.entity_id
_entity_poly.type
_entity_poly.pdbx_seq_one_letter_code
_entity_poly.pdbx_strand_id
1 'polypeptide(L)'
;MSTTTKSANVSLKPIEVPKALQEGEKFIKWDEDSGAGLPVTLRVDPKGFFLFWTDQNMEVEMLDIATIRDVRTGVHARVPKVSS
;
A
#
# COMPACT_ATOMS: atom_id res chain seq x y z
N MET A 1 -49.15 6.38 14.81
CA MET A 1 -47.90 7.09 14.46
C MET A 1 -46.93 6.06 13.94
N SER A 2 -46.68 6.04 12.64
CA SER A 2 -45.84 5.03 11.98
C SER A 2 -44.41 5.54 11.94
N THR A 3 -43.53 5.01 12.79
CA THR A 3 -42.10 5.34 12.76
C THR A 3 -41.44 4.57 11.62
N THR A 4 -41.30 5.21 10.46
CA THR A 4 -40.53 4.66 9.34
C THR A 4 -39.04 4.81 9.64
N THR A 5 -38.43 3.74 10.17
CA THR A 5 -36.97 3.63 10.26
C THR A 5 -36.40 3.59 8.84
N LYS A 6 -35.67 4.64 8.45
CA LYS A 6 -34.90 4.64 7.20
C LYS A 6 -33.74 3.65 7.37
N SER A 7 -33.90 2.44 6.83
CA SER A 7 -32.74 1.57 6.57
C SER A 7 -31.82 2.29 5.58
N ALA A 8 -30.62 2.65 6.04
CA ALA A 8 -29.59 3.10 5.13
C ALA A 8 -29.20 1.91 4.23
N ASN A 9 -29.59 1.97 2.95
CA ASN A 9 -29.15 1.00 1.95
C ASN A 9 -27.64 1.14 1.74
N VAL A 10 -26.84 0.37 2.46
CA VAL A 10 -25.40 0.22 2.21
C VAL A 10 -25.24 -0.74 1.05
N SER A 11 -24.86 -0.24 -0.13
CA SER A 11 -24.42 -1.07 -1.25
C SER A 11 -22.90 -1.19 -1.23
N LEU A 12 -22.39 -2.43 -1.22
CA LEU A 12 -20.97 -2.70 -1.38
C LEU A 12 -20.64 -2.60 -2.87
N LYS A 13 -19.63 -1.80 -3.21
CA LYS A 13 -19.08 -1.74 -4.57
C LYS A 13 -17.86 -2.66 -4.67
N PRO A 14 -17.61 -3.28 -5.84
CA PRO A 14 -16.34 -3.90 -6.13
C PRO A 14 -15.20 -2.90 -5.92
N ILE A 15 -14.06 -3.36 -5.39
CA ILE A 15 -12.85 -2.55 -5.29
C ILE A 15 -12.30 -2.37 -6.71
N GLU A 16 -12.06 -1.12 -7.09
CA GLU A 16 -11.34 -0.76 -8.32
C GLU A 16 -10.01 -0.14 -7.93
N VAL A 17 -8.91 -0.76 -8.37
CA VAL A 17 -7.57 -0.24 -8.09
C VAL A 17 -7.25 0.91 -9.05
N PRO A 18 -6.92 2.11 -8.58
CA PRO A 18 -6.54 3.23 -9.44
C PRO A 18 -5.38 2.89 -10.39
N LYS A 19 -5.44 3.38 -11.63
CA LYS A 19 -4.43 3.13 -12.67
C LYS A 19 -3.01 3.50 -12.20
N ALA A 20 -2.87 4.60 -11.47
CA ALA A 20 -1.59 5.04 -10.91
C ALA A 20 -0.95 3.99 -9.97
N LEU A 21 -1.76 3.25 -9.19
CA LEU A 21 -1.26 2.17 -8.33
C LEU A 21 -0.89 0.92 -9.13
N GLN A 22 -1.54 0.68 -10.26
CA GLN A 22 -1.22 -0.44 -11.15
C GLN A 22 0.05 -0.18 -11.97
N GLU A 23 0.20 1.03 -12.50
CA GLU A 23 1.41 1.49 -13.22
C GLU A 23 2.61 1.57 -12.27
N GLY A 24 2.34 1.98 -11.03
CA GLY A 24 3.29 2.03 -9.93
C GLY A 24 4.08 3.31 -9.87
N GLU A 25 4.81 3.47 -8.76
CA GLU A 25 5.63 4.64 -8.50
C GLU A 25 6.99 4.21 -7.94
N LYS A 26 8.02 5.04 -8.13
CA LYS A 26 9.38 4.75 -7.65
C LYS A 26 9.52 5.11 -6.18
N PHE A 27 10.07 4.19 -5.39
CA PHE A 27 10.33 4.37 -3.96
C PHE A 27 11.75 3.91 -3.59
N ILE A 28 12.19 4.31 -2.40
CA ILE A 28 13.37 3.75 -1.73
C ILE A 28 12.88 2.85 -0.59
N LYS A 29 13.09 1.54 -0.71
CA LYS A 29 12.87 0.56 0.35
C LYS A 29 14.09 0.56 1.27
N TRP A 30 13.90 0.75 2.56
CA TRP A 30 14.97 0.77 3.56
C TRP A 30 14.51 0.04 4.82
N ASP A 31 15.46 -0.49 5.57
CA ASP A 31 15.26 -1.08 6.89
C ASP A 31 16.27 -0.52 7.89
N GLU A 32 16.09 -0.81 9.18
CA GLU A 32 16.99 -0.30 10.22
C GLU A 32 18.32 -1.06 10.30
N ASP A 33 18.38 -2.27 9.78
CA ASP A 33 19.51 -3.19 10.00
C ASP A 33 20.60 -3.01 8.95
N SER A 34 20.22 -2.74 7.70
CA SER A 34 21.13 -2.59 6.57
C SER A 34 21.74 -1.20 6.44
N GLY A 35 21.05 -0.17 6.95
CA GLY A 35 21.42 1.23 6.77
C GLY A 35 21.42 1.72 5.31
N ALA A 36 20.96 0.89 4.36
CA ALA A 36 20.98 1.16 2.94
C ALA A 36 19.57 1.21 2.35
N GLY A 37 19.35 2.12 1.39
CA GLY A 37 18.11 2.22 0.63
C GLY A 37 18.22 1.52 -0.72
N LEU A 38 17.24 0.68 -1.04
CA LEU A 38 17.10 -0.01 -2.32
C LEU A 38 16.05 0.69 -3.20
N PRO A 39 16.40 1.17 -4.40
CA PRO A 39 15.42 1.70 -5.34
C PRO A 39 14.49 0.59 -5.85
N VAL A 40 13.18 0.79 -5.71
CA VAL A 40 12.17 -0.16 -6.14
C VAL A 40 11.03 0.54 -6.89
N THR A 41 10.31 -0.21 -7.71
CA THR A 41 9.03 0.24 -8.28
C THR A 41 7.89 -0.51 -7.56
N LEU A 42 7.05 0.23 -6.84
CA LEU A 42 5.94 -0.33 -6.04
C LEU A 42 4.63 -0.28 -6.83
N ARG A 43 3.86 -1.38 -6.81
CA ARG A 43 2.62 -1.57 -7.57
C ARG A 43 1.57 -2.34 -6.77
N VAL A 44 0.32 -2.19 -7.18
CA VAL A 44 -0.82 -3.00 -6.72
C VAL A 44 -1.39 -3.76 -7.91
N ASP A 45 -1.73 -5.03 -7.72
CA ASP A 45 -2.36 -5.80 -8.80
C ASP A 45 -3.78 -5.30 -9.11
N PRO A 46 -4.33 -5.54 -10.33
CA PRO A 46 -5.62 -4.99 -10.73
C PRO A 46 -6.80 -5.40 -9.84
N LYS A 47 -6.70 -6.50 -9.09
CA LYS A 47 -7.75 -6.98 -8.18
C LYS A 47 -7.57 -6.49 -6.74
N GLY A 48 -6.45 -5.85 -6.41
CA GLY A 48 -6.19 -5.26 -5.09
C GLY A 48 -5.91 -6.30 -3.99
N PHE A 49 -5.31 -7.42 -4.34
CA PHE A 49 -4.92 -8.48 -3.40
C PHE A 49 -3.48 -8.34 -2.94
N PHE A 50 -2.58 -7.87 -3.81
CA PHE A 50 -1.15 -7.83 -3.56
C PHE A 50 -0.59 -6.44 -3.80
N LEU A 51 0.22 -6.00 -2.85
CA LEU A 51 1.20 -4.95 -3.02
C LEU A 51 2.52 -5.63 -3.35
N PHE A 52 3.19 -5.24 -4.42
CA PHE A 52 4.45 -5.86 -4.83
C PHE A 52 5.44 -4.81 -5.31
N TRP A 53 6.72 -5.11 -5.18
CA TRP A 53 7.77 -4.22 -5.65
C TRP A 53 8.86 -5.00 -6.39
N THR A 54 9.39 -4.35 -7.42
CA THR A 54 10.50 -4.88 -8.23
C THR A 54 11.73 -4.02 -8.02
N ASP A 55 12.86 -4.66 -7.74
CA ASP A 55 14.14 -3.99 -7.57
C ASP A 55 14.89 -3.83 -8.92
N GLN A 56 16.13 -3.36 -8.87
CA GLN A 56 16.97 -3.16 -10.07
C GLN A 56 17.49 -4.49 -10.66
N ASN A 57 17.45 -5.58 -9.90
CA ASN A 57 17.87 -6.92 -10.34
C ASN A 57 16.70 -7.73 -10.92
N MET A 58 15.53 -7.11 -11.08
CA MET A 58 14.28 -7.76 -11.51
C MET A 58 13.73 -8.77 -10.50
N GLU A 59 14.19 -8.72 -9.25
CA GLU A 59 13.61 -9.52 -8.16
C GLU A 59 12.29 -8.88 -7.72
N VAL A 60 11.29 -9.73 -7.50
CA VAL A 60 9.94 -9.32 -7.11
C VAL A 60 9.63 -9.87 -5.73
N GLU A 61 9.34 -8.97 -4.80
CA GLU A 61 8.77 -9.29 -3.50
C GLU A 61 7.29 -8.88 -3.48
N MET A 62 6.48 -9.57 -2.66
CA MET A 62 5.04 -9.32 -2.55
C MET A 62 4.55 -9.36 -1.10
N LEU A 63 3.50 -8.58 -0.85
CA LEU A 63 2.77 -8.47 0.40
C LEU A 63 1.28 -8.64 0.12
N ASP A 64 0.63 -9.55 0.85
CA ASP A 64 -0.82 -9.70 0.84
C ASP A 64 -1.48 -8.50 1.53
N ILE A 65 -2.31 -7.76 0.80
CA ILE A 65 -2.99 -6.57 1.29
C ILE A 65 -3.92 -6.91 2.46
N ALA A 66 -4.48 -8.12 2.52
CA ALA A 66 -5.32 -8.54 3.64
C ALA A 66 -4.55 -8.62 4.97
N THR A 67 -3.22 -8.66 4.94
CA THR A 67 -2.37 -8.69 6.14
C THR A 67 -1.94 -7.29 6.62
N ILE A 68 -2.19 -6.25 5.83
CA ILE A 68 -1.86 -4.86 6.19
C ILE A 68 -2.78 -4.40 7.32
N ARG A 69 -2.19 -3.96 8.43
CA ARG A 69 -2.93 -3.44 9.60
C ARG A 69 -3.06 -1.92 9.58
N ASP A 70 -2.07 -1.23 9.04
CA ASP A 70 -1.98 0.23 9.03
C ASP A 70 -0.97 0.69 7.95
N VAL A 71 -1.20 1.86 7.36
CA VAL A 71 -0.29 2.49 6.38
C VAL A 71 -0.11 3.95 6.78
N ARG A 72 1.13 4.37 6.99
CA ARG A 72 1.45 5.71 7.52
C ARG A 72 2.24 6.53 6.52
N THR A 73 1.98 7.83 6.51
CA THR A 73 2.67 8.82 5.68
C THR A 73 3.00 10.08 6.49
N GLY A 74 3.84 10.96 5.94
CA GLY A 74 4.18 12.25 6.56
C GLY A 74 4.76 12.10 7.97
N VAL A 75 4.26 12.91 8.90
CA VAL A 75 4.75 12.95 10.31
C VAL A 75 4.48 11.66 11.10
N HIS A 76 3.59 10.79 10.60
CA HIS A 76 3.28 9.51 11.25
C HIS A 76 4.12 8.35 10.68
N ALA A 77 4.83 8.57 9.57
CA ALA A 77 5.72 7.57 9.00
C ALA A 77 6.98 7.43 9.87
N ARG A 78 7.55 6.21 9.86
CA ARG A 78 8.90 6.01 10.38
C ARG A 78 9.88 6.70 9.45
N VAL A 79 10.79 7.49 10.01
CA VAL A 79 11.85 8.18 9.26
C VAL A 79 13.18 7.43 9.46
N PRO A 80 14.00 7.23 8.42
CA PRO A 80 15.33 6.66 8.59
C PRO A 80 16.13 7.45 9.63
N LYS A 81 16.75 6.74 10.59
CA LYS A 81 17.70 7.38 11.50
C LYS A 81 18.96 7.66 10.69
N VAL A 82 19.32 8.94 10.56
CA VAL A 82 20.61 9.30 9.99
C VAL A 82 21.67 8.93 11.02
N SER A 83 22.53 7.96 10.72
CA SER A 83 23.73 7.73 11.52
C SER A 83 24.67 8.92 11.30
N SER A 84 24.71 9.83 12.27
CA SER A 84 25.70 10.91 12.37
C SER A 84 27.07 10.37 12.73
#